data_AF-A0A2I0DV62-F1
#
_entry.id   AF-A0A2I0DV62-F1
#
_cell.length_a   1.000
_cell.length_b   1.000
_cell.length_c   1.000
_cell.angle_alpha   90.00
_cell.angle_beta   90.00
_cell.angle_gamma   90.00
#
_symmetry.space_group_name_H-M   'P 1'
#
loop_
_entity.id
_entity.type
_entity.pdbx_description
1 polymer ?
#
loop_
_entity_poly.entity_id
_entity_poly.type
_entity_poly.pdbx_seq_one_letter_code
_entity_poly.pdbx_strand_id
1 'polypeptide(L)'
;MNEFNDFVSQGYWWLSLLGGLHCLGLGLYIRYIYREKNGNQKILGSIFSLMALYFFTGLLTKDNAPAPIHFIFILIIPIYFLLMPMLYLYCHRSLNDAKAPSGFSPHFFPALFVAMTVLATVGYRVLNQGELPDISLSFNSGLSHLSHLSLLGAALPGLLFIQTALYFYFILKMLSLYPSRTSRLHQESLKDIKFRWLLVLTLALMSNWIVRAVLVILPFYFGEELIHINHVAAKLVLLLTVYILAIYGLKQITYAAFLRGRLAQSQQKSPMKASQQLLSSEELAYLQKLMQDEKK
;
A
#
# COMPACT_ATOMS: atom_id res chain seq x y z
N MET A 1 -9.06 -19.54 -33.25
CA MET A 1 -8.95 -19.56 -31.77
C MET A 1 -7.61 -19.03 -31.25
N ASN A 2 -6.61 -18.74 -32.10
CA ASN A 2 -5.29 -18.24 -31.67
C ASN A 2 -5.21 -16.70 -31.55
N GLU A 3 -5.84 -15.95 -32.46
CA GLU A 3 -5.70 -14.48 -32.49
C GLU A 3 -6.16 -13.78 -31.20
N PHE A 4 -7.26 -14.26 -30.59
CA PHE A 4 -7.75 -13.70 -29.34
C PHE A 4 -6.80 -13.99 -28.16
N ASN A 5 -6.26 -15.21 -28.08
CA ASN A 5 -5.27 -15.56 -27.06
C ASN A 5 -3.96 -14.79 -27.25
N ASP A 6 -3.53 -14.60 -28.49
CA ASP A 6 -2.34 -13.82 -28.82
C ASP A 6 -2.52 -12.35 -28.45
N PHE A 7 -3.68 -11.76 -28.76
CA PHE A 7 -4.02 -10.39 -28.35
C PHE A 7 -4.05 -10.23 -26.83
N VAL A 8 -4.67 -11.17 -26.11
CA VAL A 8 -4.75 -11.15 -24.63
C VAL A 8 -3.36 -11.33 -24.01
N SER A 9 -2.51 -12.18 -24.58
CA SER A 9 -1.13 -12.40 -24.15
C SER A 9 -0.25 -11.17 -24.37
N GLN A 10 -0.33 -10.54 -25.54
CA GLN A 10 0.37 -9.29 -25.83
C GLN A 10 -0.12 -8.16 -24.92
N GLY A 11 -1.45 -8.06 -24.72
CA GLY A 11 -2.05 -7.11 -23.80
C GLY A 11 -1.56 -7.31 -22.37
N TYR A 12 -1.49 -8.56 -21.89
CA TYR A 12 -0.94 -8.91 -20.59
C TYR A 12 0.52 -8.46 -20.42
N TRP A 13 1.32 -8.66 -21.46
CA TRP A 13 2.74 -8.31 -21.47
C TRP A 13 2.94 -6.79 -21.39
N TRP A 14 2.26 -6.03 -22.27
CA TRP A 14 2.33 -4.56 -22.27
C TRP A 14 1.79 -3.96 -20.98
N LEU A 15 0.68 -4.49 -20.47
CA LEU A 15 0.08 -4.06 -19.20
C LEU A 15 1.05 -4.28 -18.04
N SER A 16 1.73 -5.42 -18.03
CA SER A 16 2.74 -5.77 -17.02
C SER A 16 3.96 -4.85 -17.11
N LEU A 17 4.42 -4.53 -18.32
CA LEU A 17 5.54 -3.60 -18.53
C LEU A 17 5.18 -2.19 -18.07
N LEU A 18 4.05 -1.67 -18.54
CA LEU A 18 3.57 -0.32 -18.27
C LEU A 18 3.34 -0.11 -16.77
N GLY A 19 2.63 -1.04 -16.12
CA GLY A 19 2.38 -0.98 -14.69
C GLY A 19 3.66 -1.10 -13.86
N GLY A 20 4.58 -1.98 -14.26
CA GLY A 20 5.87 -2.14 -13.58
C GLY A 20 6.71 -0.86 -13.63
N LEU A 21 6.86 -0.26 -14.81
CA LEU A 21 7.60 0.99 -14.99
C LEU A 21 6.97 2.16 -14.22
N HIS A 22 5.64 2.28 -14.23
CA HIS A 22 4.95 3.35 -13.50
C HIS A 22 5.09 3.19 -11.98
N CYS A 23 4.88 1.99 -11.45
CA CYS A 23 5.05 1.73 -10.03
C CYS A 23 6.51 1.94 -9.59
N LEU A 24 7.48 1.55 -10.42
CA LEU A 24 8.90 1.76 -10.14
C LEU A 24 9.26 3.26 -10.18
N GLY A 25 8.80 3.98 -11.20
CA GLY A 25 8.97 5.42 -11.33
C GLY A 25 8.36 6.19 -10.15
N LEU A 26 7.14 5.85 -9.75
CA LEU A 26 6.49 6.40 -8.55
C LEU A 26 7.26 6.08 -7.27
N GLY A 27 7.72 4.82 -7.11
CA GLY A 27 8.51 4.41 -5.96
C GLY A 27 9.82 5.18 -5.84
N LEU A 28 10.54 5.38 -6.96
CA LEU A 28 11.76 6.19 -7.02
C LEU A 28 11.47 7.67 -6.77
N TYR A 29 10.42 8.22 -7.37
CA TYR A 29 10.00 9.61 -7.18
C TYR A 29 9.71 9.90 -5.70
N ILE A 30 8.91 9.05 -5.04
CA ILE A 30 8.57 9.19 -3.62
C ILE A 30 9.80 9.05 -2.72
N ARG A 31 10.75 8.19 -3.11
CA ARG A 31 11.95 7.91 -2.30
C ARG A 31 13.00 9.01 -2.38
N TYR A 32 13.22 9.56 -3.57
CA TYR A 32 14.34 10.48 -3.83
C TYR A 32 13.92 11.93 -4.01
N ILE A 33 12.76 12.20 -4.63
CA ILE A 33 12.32 13.56 -4.99
C ILE A 33 11.37 14.12 -3.93
N TYR A 34 10.37 13.34 -3.51
CA TYR A 34 9.52 13.72 -2.39
C TYR A 34 10.35 13.60 -1.09
N ARG A 35 10.62 14.72 -0.41
CA ARG A 35 11.31 14.76 0.90
C ARG A 35 10.37 15.31 1.97
N GLU A 36 9.59 14.44 2.57
CA GLU A 36 8.98 14.66 3.88
C GLU A 36 10.01 14.46 4.99
N LYS A 37 9.94 15.31 6.02
CA LYS A 37 10.79 15.22 7.23
C LYS A 37 10.62 13.91 7.98
N ASN A 38 9.50 13.21 7.77
CA ASN A 38 9.21 11.92 8.40
C ASN A 38 9.59 10.78 7.43
N GLY A 39 10.35 9.79 7.90
CA GLY A 39 10.82 8.65 7.09
C GLY A 39 9.73 7.74 6.50
N ASN A 40 8.45 8.10 6.65
CA ASN A 40 7.28 7.34 6.18
C ASN A 40 7.25 7.18 4.66
N GLN A 41 7.80 8.15 3.92
CA GLN A 41 7.91 8.07 2.46
C GLN A 41 8.75 6.89 1.96
N LYS A 42 9.71 6.41 2.77
CA LYS A 42 10.52 5.24 2.41
C LYS A 42 9.66 3.98 2.37
N ILE A 43 8.72 3.85 3.32
CA ILE A 43 7.80 2.70 3.38
C ILE A 43 6.83 2.75 2.21
N LEU A 44 6.25 3.92 1.91
CA LEU A 44 5.36 4.09 0.77
C LEU A 44 6.08 3.80 -0.56
N GLY A 45 7.31 4.30 -0.72
CA GLY A 45 8.15 3.99 -1.87
C GLY A 45 8.42 2.49 -2.01
N SER A 46 8.72 1.80 -0.90
CA SER A 46 8.89 0.33 -0.90
C SER A 46 7.61 -0.42 -1.29
N ILE A 47 6.42 0.04 -0.87
CA ILE A 47 5.13 -0.55 -1.29
C ILE A 47 4.99 -0.47 -2.82
N PHE A 48 5.25 0.71 -3.41
CA PHE A 48 5.21 0.86 -4.87
C PHE A 48 6.29 0.05 -5.59
N SER A 49 7.50 -0.06 -5.04
CA SER A 49 8.53 -0.94 -5.59
C SER A 49 8.14 -2.42 -5.54
N LEU A 50 7.48 -2.88 -4.47
CA LEU A 50 6.94 -4.24 -4.40
C LEU A 50 5.83 -4.48 -5.43
N MET A 51 4.94 -3.50 -5.61
CA MET A 51 3.92 -3.57 -6.67
C MET A 51 4.54 -3.60 -8.07
N ALA A 52 5.64 -2.86 -8.30
CA ALA A 52 6.36 -2.92 -9.56
C ALA A 52 6.89 -4.33 -9.83
N LEU A 53 7.46 -4.98 -8.82
CA LEU A 53 7.92 -6.37 -8.94
C LEU A 53 6.75 -7.31 -9.28
N TYR A 54 5.59 -7.11 -8.66
CA TYR A 54 4.38 -7.86 -9.01
C TYR A 54 3.99 -7.68 -10.48
N PHE A 55 3.99 -6.45 -11.00
CA PHE A 55 3.70 -6.21 -12.41
C PHE A 55 4.71 -6.92 -13.31
N PHE A 56 6.01 -6.80 -13.03
CA PHE A 56 7.08 -7.44 -13.80
C PHE A 56 7.01 -8.97 -13.84
N THR A 57 6.35 -9.63 -12.88
CA THR A 57 6.10 -11.08 -12.99
C THR A 57 5.32 -11.49 -14.23
N GLY A 58 4.57 -10.58 -14.86
CA GLY A 58 3.85 -10.89 -16.10
C GLY A 58 4.66 -10.71 -17.36
N LEU A 59 5.90 -10.24 -17.26
CA LEU A 59 6.84 -10.29 -18.37
C LEU A 59 7.43 -11.69 -18.55
N LEU A 60 7.31 -12.53 -17.53
CA LEU A 60 7.76 -13.93 -17.56
C LEU A 60 6.65 -14.79 -18.17
N THR A 61 6.95 -15.35 -19.34
CA THR A 61 6.17 -16.38 -20.03
C THR A 61 6.91 -17.72 -19.94
N LYS A 62 6.25 -18.82 -20.31
CA LYS A 62 6.91 -20.14 -20.35
C LYS A 62 8.14 -20.12 -21.26
N ASP A 63 8.12 -19.33 -22.32
CA ASP A 63 9.15 -19.33 -23.37
C ASP A 63 10.36 -18.45 -23.05
N ASN A 64 10.24 -17.50 -22.12
CA ASN A 64 11.31 -16.55 -21.79
C ASN A 64 11.81 -16.65 -20.34
N ALA A 65 11.21 -17.53 -19.53
CA ALA A 65 11.57 -17.68 -18.12
C ALA A 65 12.90 -18.44 -17.99
N PRO A 66 13.86 -17.94 -17.18
CA PRO A 66 15.16 -18.59 -16.98
C PRO A 66 15.07 -19.89 -16.15
N ALA A 67 13.91 -20.13 -15.54
CA ALA A 67 13.58 -21.32 -14.75
C ALA A 67 12.09 -21.64 -14.95
N PRO A 68 11.63 -22.86 -14.60
CA PRO A 68 10.22 -23.22 -14.70
C PRO A 68 9.32 -22.16 -14.05
N ILE A 69 8.28 -21.71 -14.76
CA ILE A 69 7.50 -20.53 -14.33
C ILE A 69 6.88 -20.69 -12.94
N HIS A 70 6.50 -21.92 -12.59
CA HIS A 70 5.96 -22.28 -11.27
C HIS A 70 6.98 -22.07 -10.14
N PHE A 71 8.27 -22.30 -10.41
CA PHE A 71 9.35 -22.07 -9.47
C PHE A 71 9.52 -20.58 -9.16
N ILE A 72 9.49 -19.75 -10.21
CA ILE A 72 9.58 -18.30 -10.05
C ILE A 72 8.36 -17.77 -9.27
N PHE A 73 7.17 -18.31 -9.53
CA PHE A 73 5.97 -17.94 -8.79
C PHE A 73 6.03 -18.34 -7.31
N ILE A 74 6.68 -19.44 -6.95
CA ILE A 74 6.88 -19.82 -5.54
C ILE A 74 7.87 -18.85 -4.86
N LEU A 75 8.94 -18.46 -5.55
CA LEU A 75 9.96 -17.53 -5.01
C LEU A 75 9.43 -16.12 -4.77
N ILE A 76 8.38 -15.69 -5.48
CA ILE A 76 7.76 -14.39 -5.26
C ILE A 76 6.71 -14.39 -4.13
N ILE A 77 6.29 -15.56 -3.63
CA ILE A 77 5.29 -15.63 -2.54
C ILE A 77 5.69 -14.84 -1.29
N PRO A 78 6.93 -14.96 -0.75
CA PRO A 78 7.36 -14.19 0.42
C PRO A 78 7.20 -12.67 0.24
N ILE A 79 7.27 -12.18 -1.00
CA ILE A 79 7.14 -10.77 -1.34
C ILE A 79 5.70 -10.29 -1.15
N TYR A 80 4.71 -11.13 -1.44
CA TYR A 80 3.31 -10.81 -1.13
C TYR A 80 3.04 -10.75 0.37
N PHE A 81 3.73 -11.59 1.17
CA PHE A 81 3.65 -11.54 2.63
C PHE A 81 4.16 -10.23 3.21
N LEU A 82 4.95 -9.43 2.47
CA LEU A 82 5.46 -8.15 2.94
C LEU A 82 4.53 -6.95 2.69
N LEU A 83 3.64 -7.03 1.68
CA LEU A 83 2.87 -5.89 1.22
C LEU A 83 1.93 -5.34 2.32
N MET A 84 1.13 -6.21 2.92
CA MET A 84 0.15 -5.83 3.95
C MET A 84 0.79 -5.36 5.27
N PRO A 85 1.83 -6.03 5.79
CA PRO A 85 2.65 -5.49 6.89
C PRO A 85 3.20 -4.09 6.64
N MET A 86 3.71 -3.82 5.42
CA MET A 86 4.21 -2.49 5.09
C MET A 86 3.11 -1.45 5.03
N LEU A 87 1.94 -1.79 4.49
CA LEU A 87 0.78 -0.90 4.50
C LEU A 87 0.36 -0.57 5.94
N TYR A 88 0.28 -1.59 6.81
CA TYR A 88 -0.02 -1.40 8.22
C TYR A 88 0.99 -0.49 8.92
N LEU A 89 2.29 -0.73 8.73
CA LEU A 89 3.35 0.11 9.28
C LEU A 89 3.30 1.54 8.76
N TYR A 90 3.00 1.72 7.47
CA TYR A 90 2.82 3.03 6.87
C TYR A 90 1.65 3.77 7.53
N CYS A 91 0.47 3.15 7.63
CA CYS A 91 -0.70 3.75 8.28
C CYS A 91 -0.41 4.10 9.75
N HIS A 92 0.17 3.17 10.51
CA HIS A 92 0.50 3.38 11.93
C HIS A 92 1.43 4.57 12.14
N ARG A 93 2.54 4.62 11.39
CA ARG A 93 3.54 5.69 11.52
C ARG A 93 3.05 7.01 10.95
N SER A 94 2.15 6.97 9.98
CA SER A 94 1.51 8.15 9.40
C SER A 94 0.52 8.77 10.39
N LEU A 95 -0.28 7.97 11.10
CA LEU A 95 -1.24 8.48 12.10
C LEU A 95 -0.58 8.99 13.38
N ASN A 96 0.49 8.33 13.84
CA ASN A 96 1.18 8.65 15.09
C ASN A 96 2.35 9.64 14.94
N ASP A 97 2.58 10.17 13.73
CA ASP A 97 3.69 11.09 13.41
C ASP A 97 5.05 10.63 13.98
N ALA A 98 5.32 9.33 13.90
CA ALA A 98 6.51 8.72 14.50
C ALA A 98 7.80 9.25 13.85
N LYS A 99 8.60 9.99 14.62
CA LYS A 99 9.88 10.59 14.18
C LYS A 99 11.06 9.61 14.22
N ALA A 100 10.95 8.51 14.97
CA ALA A 100 12.01 7.51 15.10
C ALA A 100 12.32 6.85 13.74
N PRO A 101 13.56 6.45 13.44
CA PRO A 101 13.89 5.78 12.18
C PRO A 101 13.08 4.50 11.98
N SER A 102 12.80 4.14 10.73
CA SER A 102 12.18 2.86 10.37
C SER A 102 13.20 1.74 10.50
N GLY A 103 13.33 1.17 11.70
CA GLY A 103 14.10 -0.06 11.94
C GLY A 103 13.37 -1.32 11.47
N PHE A 104 14.00 -2.48 11.69
CA PHE A 104 13.40 -3.77 11.43
C PHE A 104 12.19 -3.99 12.35
N SER A 105 11.03 -4.29 11.77
CA SER A 105 9.78 -4.48 12.51
C SER A 105 9.47 -5.96 12.68
N PRO A 106 8.89 -6.38 13.82
CA PRO A 106 8.45 -7.77 13.99
C PRO A 106 7.40 -8.21 12.96
N HIS A 107 6.70 -7.26 12.33
CA HIS A 107 5.75 -7.55 11.26
C HIS A 107 6.40 -8.16 9.99
N PHE A 108 7.73 -8.15 9.88
CA PHE A 108 8.46 -8.78 8.77
C PHE A 108 8.82 -10.26 9.04
N PHE A 109 8.69 -10.76 10.27
CA PHE A 109 9.01 -12.16 10.59
C PHE A 109 8.20 -13.18 9.77
N PRO A 110 6.89 -13.01 9.53
CA PRO A 110 6.13 -13.96 8.71
C PRO A 110 6.71 -14.11 7.30
N ALA A 111 7.09 -13.01 6.67
CA ALA A 111 7.68 -13.04 5.33
C ALA A 111 9.07 -13.70 5.33
N LEU A 112 9.89 -13.46 6.34
CA LEU A 112 11.19 -14.15 6.49
C LEU A 112 11.00 -15.65 6.71
N PHE A 113 10.06 -16.06 7.55
CA PHE A 113 9.78 -17.47 7.78
C PHE A 113 9.31 -18.17 6.50
N VAL A 114 8.41 -17.53 5.74
CA VAL A 114 7.97 -18.03 4.43
C VAL A 114 9.14 -18.07 3.43
N ALA A 115 10.01 -17.06 3.40
CA ALA A 115 11.19 -17.09 2.54
C ALA A 115 12.14 -18.25 2.89
N MET A 116 12.43 -18.47 4.18
CA MET A 116 13.29 -19.55 4.62
C MET A 116 12.70 -20.93 4.31
N THR A 117 11.40 -21.12 4.51
CA THR A 117 10.73 -22.40 4.18
C THR A 117 10.72 -22.68 2.68
N VAL A 118 10.45 -21.66 1.85
CA VAL A 118 10.53 -21.77 0.39
C VAL A 118 11.96 -22.10 -0.05
N LEU A 119 12.97 -21.38 0.45
CA LEU A 119 14.37 -21.62 0.10
C LEU A 119 14.87 -23.00 0.55
N ALA A 120 14.49 -23.44 1.76
CA ALA A 120 14.88 -24.75 2.29
C ALA A 120 14.26 -25.89 1.47
N THR A 121 12.98 -25.78 1.12
CA THR A 121 12.28 -26.82 0.34
C THR A 121 12.79 -26.90 -1.10
N VAL A 122 13.09 -25.74 -1.71
CA VAL A 122 13.76 -25.66 -3.00
C VAL A 122 15.17 -26.26 -2.94
N GLY A 123 16.00 -25.81 -1.98
CA GLY A 123 17.39 -26.25 -1.84
C GLY A 123 17.49 -27.76 -1.60
N TYR A 124 16.65 -28.30 -0.72
CA TYR A 124 16.58 -29.73 -0.45
C TYR A 124 16.30 -30.56 -1.72
N ARG A 125 15.42 -30.08 -2.60
CA ARG A 125 15.09 -30.80 -3.84
C ARG A 125 16.19 -30.69 -4.90
N VAL A 126 16.76 -29.51 -5.08
CA VAL A 126 17.88 -29.33 -6.02
C VAL A 126 19.06 -30.23 -5.63
N LEU A 127 19.34 -30.35 -4.33
CA LEU A 127 20.43 -31.19 -3.83
C LEU A 127 20.15 -32.69 -3.96
N ASN A 128 18.90 -33.14 -3.79
CA ASN A 128 18.57 -34.57 -3.73
C ASN A 128 18.04 -35.17 -5.04
N GLN A 129 17.47 -34.36 -5.95
CA GLN A 129 16.78 -34.85 -7.14
C GLN A 129 17.44 -34.41 -8.46
N GLY A 130 18.43 -33.50 -8.43
CA GLY A 130 19.24 -33.14 -9.60
C GLY A 130 18.52 -32.39 -10.74
N GLU A 131 17.18 -32.39 -10.76
CA GLU A 131 16.36 -31.73 -11.77
C GLU A 131 15.46 -30.63 -11.18
N LEU A 132 15.27 -29.57 -11.95
CA LEU A 132 14.30 -28.51 -11.64
C LEU A 132 12.89 -29.06 -11.82
N PRO A 133 11.99 -28.94 -10.83
CA PRO A 133 10.75 -29.69 -10.81
C PRO A 133 9.73 -29.22 -11.86
N ASP A 134 9.12 -30.17 -12.58
CA ASP A 134 7.83 -29.99 -13.23
C ASP A 134 6.72 -30.03 -12.17
N ILE A 135 6.31 -28.86 -11.73
CA ILE A 135 5.30 -28.70 -10.68
C ILE A 135 3.93 -28.65 -11.33
N SER A 136 3.25 -29.80 -11.45
CA SER A 136 1.82 -29.81 -11.73
C SER A 136 1.07 -29.34 -10.48
N LEU A 137 0.59 -28.09 -10.50
CA LEU A 137 -0.27 -27.50 -9.45
C LEU A 137 -1.71 -28.07 -9.45
N SER A 138 -1.92 -29.23 -10.09
CA SER A 138 -3.22 -29.88 -10.22
C SER A 138 -3.53 -30.70 -8.97
N PHE A 139 -4.64 -30.37 -8.31
CA PHE A 139 -5.23 -31.09 -7.17
C PHE A 139 -5.69 -32.53 -7.52
N ASN A 140 -5.54 -32.96 -8.79
CA ASN A 140 -6.18 -34.16 -9.36
C ASN A 140 -5.33 -35.43 -9.44
N SER A 141 -4.04 -35.40 -9.08
CA SER A 141 -3.29 -36.65 -8.89
C SER A 141 -3.55 -37.15 -7.47
N GLY A 142 -4.26 -38.28 -7.36
CA GLY A 142 -4.83 -38.82 -6.13
C GLY A 142 -4.01 -38.68 -4.85
N LEU A 143 -4.75 -38.71 -3.73
CA LEU A 143 -4.34 -38.60 -2.32
C LEU A 143 -3.13 -39.45 -1.86
N SER A 144 -2.53 -40.25 -2.74
CA SER A 144 -1.49 -41.24 -2.45
C SER A 144 -0.05 -40.75 -2.62
N HIS A 145 0.21 -39.54 -3.15
CA HIS A 145 1.58 -39.01 -3.21
C HIS A 145 1.65 -37.47 -3.08
N LEU A 146 1.25 -36.94 -1.93
CA LEU A 146 1.43 -35.52 -1.60
C LEU A 146 2.93 -35.18 -1.55
N SER A 147 3.45 -34.66 -2.66
CA SER A 147 4.78 -34.08 -2.67
C SER A 147 4.80 -32.86 -1.74
N HIS A 148 5.86 -32.67 -0.94
CA HIS A 148 5.97 -31.53 -0.02
C HIS A 148 5.72 -30.16 -0.70
N LEU A 149 5.95 -30.08 -2.02
CA LEU A 149 5.73 -28.87 -2.80
C LEU A 149 4.25 -28.63 -3.14
N SER A 150 3.48 -29.69 -3.38
CA SER A 150 2.03 -29.61 -3.58
C SER A 150 1.32 -29.12 -2.31
N LEU A 151 1.77 -29.59 -1.14
CA LEU A 151 1.23 -29.13 0.14
C LEU A 151 1.55 -27.65 0.37
N LEU A 152 2.79 -27.24 0.08
CA LEU A 152 3.25 -25.86 0.28
C LEU A 152 2.58 -24.90 -0.71
N GLY A 153 2.42 -25.32 -1.97
CA GLY A 153 1.68 -24.59 -3.01
C GLY A 153 0.20 -24.40 -2.68
N ALA A 154 -0.43 -25.33 -1.97
CA ALA A 154 -1.82 -25.20 -1.50
C ALA A 154 -1.94 -24.40 -0.19
N ALA A 155 -1.00 -24.56 0.74
CA ALA A 155 -1.05 -23.92 2.06
C ALA A 155 -0.66 -22.44 2.03
N LEU A 156 0.33 -22.05 1.22
CA LEU A 156 0.84 -20.68 1.19
C LEU A 156 -0.20 -19.64 0.76
N PRO A 157 -1.02 -19.83 -0.29
CA PRO A 157 -2.07 -18.88 -0.64
C PRO A 157 -3.10 -18.71 0.48
N GLY A 158 -3.41 -19.78 1.22
CA GLY A 158 -4.34 -19.77 2.35
C GLY A 158 -3.78 -19.00 3.55
N LEU A 159 -2.51 -19.22 3.88
CA LEU A 159 -1.81 -18.45 4.90
C LEU A 159 -1.73 -16.96 4.52
N LEU A 160 -1.45 -16.66 3.25
CA LEU A 160 -1.44 -15.29 2.73
C LEU A 160 -2.83 -14.65 2.86
N PHE A 161 -3.89 -15.42 2.61
CA PHE A 161 -5.26 -14.96 2.76
C PHE A 161 -5.58 -14.59 4.20
N ILE A 162 -5.28 -15.48 5.15
CA ILE A 162 -5.47 -15.24 6.59
C ILE A 162 -4.67 -14.02 7.04
N GLN A 163 -3.38 -13.95 6.67
CA GLN A 163 -2.51 -12.84 7.02
C GLN A 163 -3.09 -11.51 6.51
N THR A 164 -3.54 -11.48 5.26
CA THR A 164 -4.08 -10.28 4.65
C THR A 164 -5.37 -9.84 5.33
N ALA A 165 -6.29 -10.76 5.61
CA ALA A 165 -7.53 -10.47 6.31
C ALA A 165 -7.26 -9.88 7.72
N LEU A 166 -6.30 -10.44 8.46
CA LEU A 166 -5.91 -9.94 9.78
C LEU A 166 -5.34 -8.52 9.71
N TYR A 167 -4.41 -8.24 8.78
CA TYR A 167 -3.86 -6.90 8.62
C TYR A 167 -4.92 -5.89 8.17
N PHE A 168 -5.84 -6.26 7.28
CA PHE A 168 -6.95 -5.37 6.92
C PHE A 168 -7.83 -5.03 8.10
N TYR A 169 -8.21 -6.04 8.90
CA TYR A 169 -8.95 -5.79 10.12
C TYR A 169 -8.21 -4.82 11.06
N PHE A 170 -6.90 -5.02 11.27
CA PHE A 170 -6.11 -4.12 12.11
C PHE A 170 -5.98 -2.70 11.54
N ILE A 171 -5.82 -2.54 10.22
CA ILE A 171 -5.76 -1.22 9.59
C ILE A 171 -7.10 -0.50 9.72
N LEU A 172 -8.22 -1.18 9.43
CA LEU A 172 -9.56 -0.59 9.55
C LEU A 172 -9.86 -0.21 11.01
N LYS A 173 -9.56 -1.10 11.96
CA LYS A 173 -9.70 -0.81 13.39
C LYS A 173 -8.84 0.38 13.81
N MET A 174 -7.62 0.50 13.31
CA MET A 174 -6.74 1.63 13.60
C MET A 174 -7.28 2.94 13.02
N LEU A 175 -7.79 2.90 11.79
CA LEU A 175 -8.39 4.07 11.14
C LEU A 175 -9.70 4.49 11.82
N SER A 176 -10.51 3.54 12.29
CA SER A 176 -11.77 3.84 12.99
C SER A 176 -11.54 4.37 14.40
N LEU A 177 -10.46 3.95 15.07
CA LEU A 177 -10.09 4.44 16.40
C LEU A 177 -9.43 5.82 16.37
N TYR A 178 -8.98 6.29 15.21
CA TYR A 178 -8.48 7.66 15.09
C TYR A 178 -9.68 8.60 15.19
N PRO A 179 -9.87 9.29 16.33
CA PRO A 179 -11.14 9.92 16.63
C PRO A 179 -11.44 10.96 15.56
N SER A 180 -12.69 10.95 15.11
CA SER A 180 -13.37 11.98 14.32
C SER A 180 -13.13 13.39 14.87
N ARG A 181 -11.93 13.94 14.67
CA ARG A 181 -11.66 15.38 14.72
C ARG A 181 -12.26 16.11 13.51
N THR A 182 -13.02 15.39 12.70
CA THR A 182 -13.93 15.88 11.64
C THR A 182 -15.05 16.78 12.18
N SER A 183 -15.30 16.80 13.50
CA SER A 183 -16.31 17.70 14.11
C SER A 183 -15.90 19.19 14.12
N ARG A 184 -14.63 19.55 13.86
CA ARG A 184 -14.27 20.95 13.57
C ARG A 184 -14.35 21.21 12.06
N LEU A 185 -15.57 21.18 11.54
CA LEU A 185 -16.01 21.36 10.15
C LEU A 185 -15.50 22.65 9.44
N HIS A 186 -14.74 23.52 10.11
CA HIS A 186 -14.32 24.82 9.58
C HIS A 186 -12.80 25.06 9.55
N GLN A 187 -11.97 24.10 10.02
CA GLN A 187 -10.53 24.16 9.83
C GLN A 187 -10.07 22.91 9.07
N GLU A 188 -10.01 23.03 7.74
CA GLU A 188 -9.31 22.08 6.88
C GLU A 188 -7.87 21.96 7.38
N SER A 189 -7.59 20.92 8.17
CA SER A 189 -6.29 20.66 8.75
C SER A 189 -5.51 19.73 7.82
N LEU A 190 -4.20 19.96 7.68
CA LEU A 190 -3.29 19.03 7.00
C LEU A 190 -3.43 17.58 7.50
N LYS A 191 -3.89 17.38 8.74
CA LYS A 191 -4.18 16.06 9.32
C LYS A 191 -5.39 15.37 8.68
N ASP A 192 -6.44 16.10 8.31
CA ASP A 192 -7.63 15.52 7.65
C ASP A 192 -7.29 15.06 6.22
N ILE A 193 -6.51 15.86 5.48
CA ILE A 193 -5.99 15.47 4.16
C ILE A 193 -5.21 14.15 4.27
N LYS A 194 -4.31 14.05 5.25
CA LYS A 194 -3.50 12.86 5.50
C LYS A 194 -4.34 11.64 5.89
N PHE A 195 -5.39 11.82 6.70
CA PHE A 195 -6.31 10.73 7.04
C PHE A 195 -7.10 10.24 5.81
N ARG A 196 -7.66 11.15 5.02
CA ARG A 196 -8.37 10.81 3.77
C ARG A 196 -7.45 10.09 2.77
N TRP A 197 -6.18 10.48 2.68
CA TRP A 197 -5.18 9.77 1.88
C TRP A 197 -5.06 8.30 2.32
N LEU A 198 -4.85 8.08 3.62
CA LEU A 198 -4.67 6.74 4.17
C LEU A 198 -5.91 5.87 3.97
N LEU A 199 -7.10 6.46 4.11
CA LEU A 199 -8.36 5.77 3.89
C LEU A 199 -8.52 5.36 2.43
N VAL A 200 -8.30 6.29 1.48
CA VAL A 200 -8.39 6.00 0.03
C VAL A 200 -7.35 4.96 -0.39
N LEU A 201 -6.11 5.07 0.10
CA LEU A 201 -5.05 4.10 -0.16
C LEU A 201 -5.41 2.71 0.36
N THR A 202 -5.91 2.63 1.59
CA THR A 202 -6.30 1.35 2.21
C THR A 202 -7.47 0.71 1.46
N LEU A 203 -8.51 1.48 1.13
CA LEU A 203 -9.65 0.98 0.36
C LEU A 203 -9.22 0.52 -1.03
N ALA A 204 -8.39 1.28 -1.74
CA ALA A 204 -7.90 0.88 -3.05
C ALA A 204 -7.14 -0.44 -2.99
N LEU A 205 -6.23 -0.61 -2.03
CA LEU A 205 -5.49 -1.87 -1.87
C LEU A 205 -6.39 -3.03 -1.43
N MET A 206 -7.42 -2.77 -0.61
CA MET A 206 -8.42 -3.76 -0.22
C MET A 206 -9.27 -4.22 -1.40
N SER A 207 -9.80 -3.29 -2.20
CA SER A 207 -10.58 -3.60 -3.39
C SER A 207 -9.76 -4.43 -4.38
N ASN A 208 -8.50 -4.06 -4.62
CA ASN A 208 -7.61 -4.86 -5.48
C ASN A 208 -7.36 -6.26 -4.95
N TRP A 209 -7.17 -6.38 -3.64
CA TRP A 209 -6.96 -7.68 -3.03
C TRP A 209 -8.20 -8.56 -3.14
N ILE A 210 -9.41 -8.02 -2.95
CA ILE A 210 -10.67 -8.75 -3.13
C ILE A 210 -10.82 -9.21 -4.58
N VAL A 211 -10.59 -8.31 -5.55
CA VAL A 211 -10.63 -8.67 -6.98
C VAL A 211 -9.66 -9.80 -7.29
N ARG A 212 -8.43 -9.74 -6.76
CA ARG A 212 -7.44 -10.81 -6.93
C ARG A 212 -7.86 -12.10 -6.22
N ALA A 213 -8.45 -12.01 -5.03
CA ALA A 213 -8.92 -13.17 -4.29
C ALA A 213 -10.00 -13.90 -5.08
N VAL A 214 -10.97 -13.17 -5.62
CA VAL A 214 -12.10 -13.72 -6.40
C VAL A 214 -11.65 -14.24 -7.78
N LEU A 215 -10.81 -13.49 -8.50
CA LEU A 215 -10.45 -13.83 -9.88
C LEU A 215 -9.29 -14.83 -9.99
N VAL A 216 -8.39 -14.87 -9.01
CA VAL A 216 -7.14 -15.66 -9.11
C VAL A 216 -7.02 -16.71 -8.02
N ILE A 217 -7.26 -16.35 -6.76
CA ILE A 217 -7.05 -17.28 -5.63
C ILE A 217 -8.19 -18.30 -5.52
N LEU A 218 -9.43 -17.85 -5.68
CA LEU A 218 -10.62 -18.69 -5.55
C LEU A 218 -10.67 -19.78 -6.65
N PRO A 219 -10.49 -19.48 -7.95
CA PRO A 219 -10.53 -20.50 -9.00
C PRO A 219 -9.39 -21.52 -8.85
N PHE A 220 -8.23 -21.07 -8.35
CA PHE A 220 -7.11 -21.94 -8.00
C PHE A 220 -7.49 -23.01 -6.96
N TYR A 221 -8.32 -22.68 -5.96
CA TYR A 221 -8.78 -23.65 -4.96
C TYR A 221 -9.89 -24.58 -5.47
N PHE A 222 -10.70 -24.13 -6.42
CA PHE A 222 -11.75 -24.96 -7.02
C PHE A 222 -11.24 -25.88 -8.14
N GLY A 223 -9.94 -25.83 -8.45
CA GLY A 223 -9.33 -26.68 -9.47
C GLY A 223 -9.75 -26.29 -10.89
N GLU A 224 -10.31 -25.10 -11.08
CA GLU A 224 -10.58 -24.55 -12.41
C GLU A 224 -9.26 -24.12 -13.05
N GLU A 225 -9.10 -24.42 -14.35
CA GLU A 225 -7.92 -23.95 -15.08
C GLU A 225 -7.83 -22.43 -15.00
N LEU A 226 -6.63 -21.92 -14.70
CA LEU A 226 -6.38 -20.49 -14.58
C LEU A 226 -6.68 -19.79 -15.91
N ILE A 227 -7.87 -19.22 -16.01
CA ILE A 227 -8.29 -18.47 -17.19
C ILE A 227 -7.34 -17.27 -17.33
N HIS A 228 -6.55 -17.21 -18.41
CA HIS A 228 -5.60 -16.11 -18.66
C HIS A 228 -6.24 -14.73 -18.54
N ILE A 229 -7.50 -14.60 -18.93
CA ILE A 229 -8.31 -13.37 -18.82
C ILE A 229 -8.40 -12.88 -17.37
N ASN A 230 -8.53 -13.77 -16.38
CA ASN A 230 -8.65 -13.38 -14.97
C ASN A 230 -7.38 -12.71 -14.45
N HIS A 231 -6.21 -13.20 -14.87
CA HIS A 231 -4.92 -12.60 -14.54
C HIS A 231 -4.74 -11.23 -15.20
N VAL A 232 -5.16 -11.09 -16.46
CA VAL A 232 -5.15 -9.81 -17.19
C VAL A 232 -6.07 -8.80 -16.51
N ALA A 233 -7.31 -9.20 -16.21
CA ALA A 233 -8.29 -8.36 -15.55
C ALA A 233 -7.81 -7.90 -14.17
N ALA A 234 -7.27 -8.79 -13.35
CA ALA A 234 -6.75 -8.44 -12.03
C ALA A 234 -5.60 -7.40 -12.11
N LYS A 235 -4.68 -7.54 -13.07
CA LYS A 235 -3.61 -6.55 -13.28
C LYS A 235 -4.13 -5.23 -13.85
N LEU A 236 -5.16 -5.28 -14.70
CA LEU A 236 -5.75 -4.08 -15.29
C LEU A 236 -6.45 -3.24 -14.22
N VAL A 237 -7.23 -3.89 -13.35
CA VAL A 237 -7.85 -3.25 -12.19
C VAL A 237 -6.78 -2.64 -11.29
N LEU A 238 -5.69 -3.38 -11.01
CA LEU A 238 -4.58 -2.84 -10.23
C LEU A 238 -3.95 -1.61 -10.88
N LEU A 239 -3.69 -1.64 -12.18
CA LEU A 239 -3.09 -0.49 -12.87
C LEU A 239 -4.04 0.71 -12.84
N LEU A 240 -5.33 0.49 -13.09
CA LEU A 240 -6.34 1.55 -13.05
C LEU A 240 -6.39 2.18 -11.65
N THR A 241 -6.40 1.37 -10.59
CA THR A 241 -6.40 1.90 -9.23
C THR A 241 -5.12 2.66 -8.89
N VAL A 242 -3.96 2.24 -9.39
CA VAL A 242 -2.70 2.98 -9.23
C VAL A 242 -2.78 4.35 -9.89
N TYR A 243 -3.35 4.44 -11.11
CA TYR A 243 -3.53 5.73 -11.77
C TYR A 243 -4.51 6.64 -11.04
N ILE A 244 -5.64 6.10 -10.57
CA ILE A 244 -6.60 6.86 -9.74
C ILE A 244 -5.91 7.37 -8.47
N LEU A 245 -5.13 6.53 -7.79
CA LEU A 245 -4.36 6.90 -6.60
C LEU A 245 -3.31 7.97 -6.91
N ALA A 246 -2.61 7.87 -8.05
CA ALA A 246 -1.62 8.85 -8.45
C ALA A 246 -2.25 10.23 -8.72
N ILE A 247 -3.37 10.26 -9.45
CA ILE A 247 -4.13 11.51 -9.71
C ILE A 247 -4.65 12.09 -8.39
N TYR A 248 -5.24 11.25 -7.53
CA TYR A 248 -5.75 11.68 -6.24
C TYR A 248 -4.63 12.18 -5.30
N GLY A 249 -3.49 11.49 -5.28
CA GLY A 249 -2.31 11.88 -4.52
C GLY A 249 -1.73 13.21 -5.00
N LEU A 250 -1.65 13.44 -6.31
CA LEU A 250 -1.22 14.71 -6.89
C LEU A 250 -2.16 15.85 -6.49
N LYS A 251 -3.48 15.62 -6.55
CA LYS A 251 -4.50 16.57 -6.07
C LYS A 251 -4.31 16.91 -4.59
N GLN A 252 -3.97 15.92 -3.75
CA GLN A 252 -3.72 16.18 -2.33
C GLN A 252 -2.41 16.91 -2.05
N ILE A 253 -1.33 16.58 -2.76
CA ILE A 253 -0.03 17.26 -2.58
C ILE A 253 -0.15 18.73 -2.98
N THR A 254 -0.76 19.02 -4.13
CA THR A 254 -0.99 20.39 -4.60
C THR A 254 -1.86 21.18 -3.63
N TYR A 255 -2.95 20.58 -3.16
CA TYR A 255 -3.84 21.19 -2.19
C TYR A 255 -3.18 21.41 -0.81
N ALA A 256 -2.37 20.45 -0.33
CA ALA A 256 -1.61 20.60 0.90
C ALA A 256 -0.52 21.69 0.79
N ALA A 257 0.13 21.82 -0.37
CA ALA A 257 1.08 22.90 -0.64
C ALA A 257 0.39 24.28 -0.66
N PHE A 258 -0.77 24.38 -1.32
CA PHE A 258 -1.60 25.59 -1.31
C PHE A 258 -2.01 25.98 0.12
N LEU A 259 -2.48 25.03 0.92
CA LEU A 259 -2.88 25.27 2.30
C LEU A 259 -1.70 25.68 3.19
N ARG A 260 -0.53 25.04 3.02
CA ARG A 260 0.72 25.45 3.71
C ARG A 260 1.10 26.89 3.34
N GLY A 261 0.97 27.27 2.07
CA GLY A 261 1.21 28.64 1.61
C GLY A 261 0.25 29.65 2.25
N ARG A 262 -1.05 29.32 2.31
CA ARG A 262 -2.06 30.16 2.96
C ARG A 262 -1.81 30.31 4.46
N LEU A 263 -1.42 29.23 5.15
CA LEU A 263 -1.09 29.26 6.58
C LEU A 263 0.18 30.07 6.86
N ALA A 264 1.21 29.96 6.02
CA ALA A 264 2.43 30.76 6.13
C ALA A 264 2.16 32.25 5.92
N GLN A 265 1.32 32.60 4.93
CA GLN A 265 0.87 33.98 4.72
C GLN A 265 0.03 34.53 5.88
N SER A 266 -0.80 33.69 6.51
CA SER A 266 -1.56 34.06 7.70
C SER A 266 -0.65 34.32 8.91
N GLN A 267 0.47 33.61 9.05
CA GLN A 267 1.45 33.85 10.12
C GLN A 267 2.30 35.10 9.87
N GLN A 268 2.57 35.46 8.61
CA GLN A 268 3.25 36.72 8.27
C GLN A 268 2.39 37.98 8.49
N LYS A 269 1.07 37.84 8.66
CA LYS A 269 0.15 38.97 8.90
C LYS A 269 0.01 39.40 10.37
N SER A 270 0.85 38.94 11.29
CA SER A 270 0.90 39.55 12.64
C SER A 270 2.31 39.66 13.24
N PRO A 271 2.90 40.86 13.30
CA PRO A 271 3.01 41.53 14.57
C PRO A 271 1.62 42.11 14.89
N MET A 272 0.93 41.59 15.90
CA MET A 272 -0.15 42.37 16.52
C MET A 272 0.49 43.67 17.00
N LYS A 273 0.36 44.73 16.20
CA LYS A 273 0.44 46.10 16.72
C LYS A 273 -0.58 46.16 17.84
N ALA A 274 -0.14 46.57 19.02
CA ALA A 274 -0.94 46.97 20.17
C ALA A 274 -1.92 48.10 19.81
N SER A 275 -2.90 47.80 18.96
CA SER A 275 -3.86 48.73 18.37
C SER A 275 -5.28 48.16 18.36
N GLN A 276 -5.48 46.94 18.87
CA GLN A 276 -6.78 46.52 19.41
C GLN A 276 -6.89 46.94 20.87
N GLN A 277 -6.49 48.18 21.17
CA GLN A 277 -7.02 48.87 22.34
C GLN A 277 -8.45 49.24 21.92
N LEU A 278 -9.37 48.33 22.26
CA LEU A 278 -10.78 48.33 21.83
C LEU A 278 -11.57 49.50 22.45
N LEU A 279 -10.96 50.21 23.39
CA LEU A 279 -11.46 51.42 24.00
C LEU A 279 -10.54 52.58 23.64
N SER A 280 -11.12 53.70 23.25
CA SER A 280 -10.37 54.94 23.07
C SER A 280 -9.70 55.33 24.40
N SER A 281 -8.60 56.09 24.36
CA SER A 281 -7.95 56.59 25.58
C SER A 281 -8.90 57.41 26.45
N GLU A 282 -9.92 58.03 25.85
CA GLU A 282 -10.97 58.76 26.56
C GLU A 282 -11.96 57.82 27.27
N GLU A 283 -12.37 56.73 26.63
CA GLU A 283 -13.27 55.74 27.24
C GLU A 283 -12.58 55.00 28.40
N LEU A 284 -11.28 54.76 28.29
CA LEU A 284 -10.48 54.15 29.35
C LEU A 284 -10.33 55.11 30.54
N ALA A 285 -10.10 56.40 30.29
CA ALA A 285 -10.08 57.43 31.33
C ALA A 285 -11.45 57.59 32.02
N TYR A 286 -12.54 57.48 31.25
CA TYR A 286 -13.90 57.53 31.79
C TYR A 286 -14.21 56.35 32.71
N LEU A 287 -13.86 55.12 32.30
CA LEU A 287 -14.02 53.93 33.14
C LEU A 287 -13.17 54.01 34.41
N GLN A 288 -11.96 54.55 34.32
CA GLN A 288 -11.07 54.70 35.46
C GLN A 288 -11.59 55.72 36.47
N LYS A 289 -12.28 56.77 36.00
CA LYS A 289 -12.99 57.74 36.84
C LYS A 289 -14.22 57.10 37.51
N LEU A 290 -15.00 56.32 36.77
CA LEU A 290 -16.17 55.61 37.30
C LEU A 290 -15.81 54.65 38.44
N MET A 291 -14.71 53.89 38.29
CA MET A 291 -14.21 52.98 39.33
C MET A 291 -13.66 53.68 40.58
N GLN A 292 -13.26 54.96 40.46
CA GLN A 292 -12.82 55.75 41.61
C GLN A 292 -14.00 56.38 42.36
N ASP A 293 -15.07 56.74 41.64
CA ASP A 293 -16.29 57.28 42.24
C ASP A 293 -17.11 56.20 42.98
N GLU A 294 -17.06 54.93 42.54
CA GLU A 294 -17.70 53.80 43.23
C GLU A 294 -17.00 53.37 44.55
N LYS A 295 -15.77 53.85 44.79
CA LYS A 295 -14.99 53.54 46.01
C LYS A 295 -15.13 54.58 47.12
N LYS A 296 -16.01 55.57 46.96
CA LYS A 296 -16.42 56.53 48.01
C LYS A 296 -17.82 56.21 48.50
#